data_AF-A0A2E5KPB2-F1
#
_entry.id   AF-A0A2E5KPB2-F1
#
_cell.length_a   1.000
_cell.length_b   1.000
_cell.length_c   1.000
_cell.angle_alpha   90.00
_cell.angle_beta   90.00
_cell.angle_gamma   90.00
#
_symmetry.space_group_name_H-M   'P 1'
#
loop_
_entity.id
_entity.type
_entity.pdbx_description
1 polymer ?
#
loop_
_entity_poly.entity_id
_entity_poly.type
_entity_poly.pdbx_seq_one_letter_code
_entity_poly.pdbx_strand_id
1 'polypeptide(L)'
;MAFNRRSMLGSLGASAVVLTAGGGAFVLTRDPAGARVPWSVAGERFVDPRLRAVSYAIFAPNPHNQQPWIVNLRTEGEVHLFCDTDRLLPETDPFGRQIVIGLGCFLELLKIAAEVDGYAVEVDGFPEGTSEERLDKRPVAHVRFTKKAGIPIDPLFHAILRRRSNEEPYHTDRAVPASVLMALTAEGRDSVSSGATANPYDVSRLRDLTWRAHVTEVMTPRTNMESVRLMRIGESEIEATPDGIALGGAFLETLNKIGVLTREELAN
;
A
#
# COMPACT_ATOMS: atom_id res chain seq x y z
N MET A 1 5.04 -32.49 11.51
CA MET A 1 6.34 -32.20 10.86
C MET A 1 6.67 -30.76 11.19
N ALA A 2 7.75 -30.50 11.93
CA ALA A 2 8.15 -29.12 12.21
C ALA A 2 8.67 -28.49 10.91
N PHE A 3 7.97 -27.48 10.39
CA PHE A 3 8.35 -26.79 9.18
C PHE A 3 9.61 -25.94 9.45
N ASN A 4 10.62 -26.08 8.59
CA ASN A 4 11.89 -25.36 8.75
C ASN A 4 11.76 -23.96 8.12
N ARG A 5 12.01 -22.92 8.91
CA ARG A 5 11.94 -21.50 8.56
C ARG A 5 12.67 -21.13 7.25
N ARG A 6 13.76 -21.83 6.92
CA ARG A 6 14.52 -21.62 5.67
C ARG A 6 13.83 -22.17 4.41
N SER A 7 12.97 -23.18 4.56
CA SER A 7 12.24 -23.78 3.42
C SER A 7 11.05 -22.94 2.96
N MET A 8 10.36 -22.21 3.85
CA MET A 8 9.21 -21.38 3.46
C MET A 8 9.61 -20.15 2.63
N LEU A 9 10.75 -19.53 2.93
CA LEU A 9 11.27 -18.39 2.15
C LEU A 9 11.68 -18.77 0.72
N GLY A 10 11.97 -20.06 0.48
CA GLY A 10 12.34 -20.58 -0.84
C GLY A 10 11.17 -21.09 -1.69
N SER A 11 10.00 -21.35 -1.11
CA SER A 11 8.88 -22.04 -1.76
C SER A 11 7.73 -21.14 -2.23
N LEU A 12 7.84 -19.81 -2.09
CA LEU A 12 6.82 -18.85 -2.53
C LEU A 12 6.62 -18.80 -4.06
N GLY A 13 7.34 -19.61 -4.84
CA GLY A 13 7.33 -19.59 -6.31
C GLY A 13 6.73 -20.80 -7.03
N ALA A 14 6.09 -21.77 -6.35
CA ALA A 14 5.60 -22.98 -7.02
C ALA A 14 4.14 -23.32 -6.68
N SER A 15 3.20 -22.65 -7.36
CA SER A 15 1.77 -22.91 -7.27
C SER A 15 1.29 -23.77 -8.43
N ALA A 16 1.29 -25.10 -8.28
CA ALA A 16 0.45 -26.00 -9.06
C ALA A 16 0.28 -27.36 -8.35
N VAL A 17 -0.69 -27.46 -7.45
CA VAL A 17 -1.21 -28.76 -7.00
C VAL A 17 -2.69 -28.81 -7.35
N VAL A 18 -3.01 -29.58 -8.39
CA VAL A 18 -4.39 -29.87 -8.79
C VAL A 18 -4.89 -31.02 -7.92
N LEU A 19 -5.73 -30.70 -6.93
CA LEU A 19 -6.49 -31.70 -6.18
C LEU A 19 -7.93 -31.73 -6.69
N THR A 20 -8.23 -32.74 -7.50
CA THR A 20 -9.57 -33.05 -7.99
C THR A 20 -10.41 -33.74 -6.91
N ALA A 21 -11.20 -32.97 -6.17
CA ALA A 21 -12.43 -33.45 -5.51
C ALA A 21 -13.35 -32.26 -5.19
N GLY A 22 -14.64 -32.39 -5.50
CA GLY A 22 -15.65 -31.31 -5.47
C GLY A 22 -15.74 -30.58 -4.13
N GLY A 23 -15.92 -29.25 -4.22
CA GLY A 23 -15.92 -28.30 -3.09
C GLY A 23 -14.58 -27.58 -2.91
N GLY A 24 -13.48 -28.34 -2.81
CA GLY A 24 -12.13 -27.79 -2.67
C GLY A 24 -11.65 -27.06 -3.92
N ALA A 25 -11.91 -27.61 -5.11
CA ALA A 25 -11.48 -27.00 -6.37
C ALA A 25 -12.11 -25.61 -6.66
N PHE A 26 -13.36 -25.37 -6.23
CA PHE A 26 -14.05 -24.08 -6.43
C PHE A 26 -13.44 -22.96 -5.58
N VAL A 27 -12.99 -23.30 -4.37
CA VAL A 27 -12.24 -22.38 -3.51
C VAL A 27 -10.91 -21.99 -4.14
N LEU A 28 -10.21 -22.93 -4.79
CA LEU A 28 -8.89 -22.72 -5.41
C LEU A 28 -8.94 -21.90 -6.71
N THR A 29 -10.12 -21.71 -7.31
CA THR A 29 -10.33 -20.87 -8.51
C THR A 29 -11.10 -19.58 -8.21
N ARG A 30 -11.37 -19.28 -6.93
CA ARG A 30 -12.19 -18.14 -6.56
C ARG A 30 -11.37 -16.86 -6.72
N ASP A 31 -11.69 -16.10 -7.74
CA ASP A 31 -11.15 -14.77 -7.94
C ASP A 31 -11.78 -13.79 -6.92
N PRO A 32 -11.00 -13.03 -6.12
CA PRO A 32 -11.51 -12.04 -5.16
C PRO A 32 -11.90 -10.76 -5.92
N ALA A 33 -12.89 -10.89 -6.81
CA ALA A 33 -13.31 -9.81 -7.68
C ALA A 33 -13.92 -8.63 -6.89
N GLY A 34 -14.55 -8.89 -5.73
CA GLY A 34 -15.12 -7.87 -4.85
C GLY A 34 -14.04 -6.95 -4.29
N ALA A 35 -12.90 -7.50 -3.89
CA ALA A 35 -11.73 -6.72 -3.44
C ALA A 35 -11.22 -5.73 -4.51
N ARG A 36 -11.50 -6.00 -5.79
CA ARG A 36 -11.08 -5.15 -6.93
C ARG A 36 -12.17 -4.23 -7.47
N VAL A 37 -13.41 -4.33 -6.98
CA VAL A 37 -14.51 -3.44 -7.37
C VAL A 37 -14.15 -1.96 -7.27
N PRO A 38 -13.41 -1.48 -6.24
CA PRO A 38 -13.02 -0.07 -6.20
C PRO A 38 -12.31 0.41 -7.48
N TRP A 39 -11.46 -0.41 -8.10
CA TRP A 39 -10.72 -0.04 -9.32
C TRP A 39 -11.62 0.15 -10.53
N SER A 40 -12.76 -0.56 -10.61
CA SER A 40 -13.65 -0.49 -11.77
C SER A 40 -14.68 0.63 -11.68
N VAL A 41 -14.83 1.27 -10.52
CA VAL A 41 -15.92 2.24 -10.27
C VAL A 41 -15.42 3.58 -9.71
N ALA A 42 -14.10 3.77 -9.64
CA ALA A 42 -13.49 5.00 -9.18
C ALA A 42 -13.98 6.19 -10.00
N GLY A 43 -14.43 7.25 -9.33
CA GLY A 43 -14.96 8.46 -9.96
C GLY A 43 -16.33 8.34 -10.61
N GLU A 44 -16.89 7.14 -10.80
CA GLU A 44 -18.16 6.93 -11.51
C GLU A 44 -19.41 7.05 -10.61
N ARG A 45 -19.26 6.78 -9.31
CA ARG A 45 -20.39 6.64 -8.38
C ARG A 45 -20.82 7.91 -7.67
N PHE A 46 -20.07 9.00 -7.79
CA PHE A 46 -20.22 10.16 -6.94
C PHE A 46 -20.47 11.43 -7.75
N VAL A 47 -21.45 12.24 -7.33
CA VAL A 47 -21.71 13.56 -7.92
C VAL A 47 -20.79 14.62 -7.30
N ASP A 48 -20.47 14.49 -6.01
CA ASP A 48 -19.56 15.40 -5.32
C ASP A 48 -18.12 15.22 -5.83
N PRO A 49 -17.48 16.26 -6.37
CA PRO A 49 -16.10 16.18 -6.89
C PRO A 49 -15.09 15.77 -5.82
N ARG A 50 -15.34 16.08 -4.53
CA ARG A 50 -14.47 15.67 -3.43
C ARG A 50 -14.53 14.16 -3.21
N LEU A 51 -15.72 13.57 -3.28
CA LEU A 51 -15.88 12.12 -3.20
C LEU A 51 -15.29 11.40 -4.41
N ARG A 52 -15.42 11.98 -5.61
CA ARG A 52 -14.75 11.45 -6.80
C ARG A 52 -13.23 11.45 -6.62
N ALA A 53 -12.64 12.57 -6.20
CA ALA A 53 -11.20 12.67 -5.93
C ALA A 53 -10.76 11.67 -4.85
N VAL A 54 -11.50 11.56 -3.75
CA VAL A 54 -11.24 10.59 -2.67
C VAL A 54 -11.28 9.15 -3.19
N SER A 55 -12.21 8.80 -4.09
CA SER A 55 -12.31 7.45 -4.65
C SER A 55 -11.08 7.02 -5.48
N TYR A 56 -10.27 7.97 -5.94
CA TYR A 56 -8.95 7.70 -6.53
C TYR A 56 -7.84 7.72 -5.46
N ALA A 57 -7.96 8.61 -4.47
CA ALA A 57 -6.98 8.78 -3.40
C ALA A 57 -6.84 7.53 -2.52
N ILE A 58 -7.92 6.77 -2.30
CA ILE A 58 -7.88 5.51 -1.52
C ILE A 58 -6.93 4.45 -2.11
N PHE A 59 -6.49 4.60 -3.36
CA PHE A 59 -5.50 3.69 -3.89
C PHE A 59 -4.09 3.99 -3.38
N ALA A 60 -3.86 5.07 -2.62
CA ALA A 60 -2.53 5.48 -2.19
C ALA A 60 -1.76 4.34 -1.49
N PRO A 61 -0.48 4.12 -1.86
CA PRO A 61 0.33 3.14 -1.17
C PRO A 61 0.55 3.58 0.28
N ASN A 62 0.46 2.65 1.21
CA ASN A 62 0.67 2.89 2.63
C ASN A 62 1.21 1.59 3.28
N PRO A 63 1.91 1.66 4.43
CA PRO A 63 2.58 0.50 5.01
C PRO A 63 1.57 -0.60 5.35
N HIS A 64 1.92 -1.85 5.02
CA HIS A 64 1.08 -3.04 5.17
C HIS A 64 -0.33 -2.90 4.58
N ASN A 65 -0.55 -1.94 3.67
CA ASN A 65 -1.86 -1.61 3.13
C ASN A 65 -2.93 -1.43 4.25
N GLN A 66 -2.55 -0.77 5.35
CA GLN A 66 -3.43 -0.40 6.47
C GLN A 66 -4.59 0.52 6.09
N GLN A 67 -4.42 1.36 5.07
CA GLN A 67 -5.44 2.30 4.59
C GLN A 67 -5.98 3.20 5.74
N PRO A 68 -5.11 3.93 6.48
CA PRO A 68 -5.44 4.55 7.75
C PRO A 68 -6.14 5.92 7.60
N TRP A 69 -6.88 6.15 6.51
CA TRP A 69 -7.48 7.45 6.21
C TRP A 69 -8.93 7.53 6.71
N ILE A 70 -9.23 8.60 7.45
CA ILE A 70 -10.60 9.00 7.75
C ILE A 70 -10.85 10.35 7.09
N VAL A 71 -11.85 10.40 6.23
CA VAL A 71 -12.16 11.59 5.42
C VAL A 71 -13.46 12.22 5.92
N ASN A 72 -13.39 13.48 6.34
CA ASN A 72 -14.55 14.26 6.75
C ASN A 72 -14.87 15.33 5.70
N LEU A 73 -16.11 15.30 5.18
CA LEU A 73 -16.61 16.14 4.09
C LEU A 73 -17.79 17.03 4.51
N ARG A 74 -17.98 17.24 5.82
CA ARG A 74 -19.16 17.95 6.36
C ARG A 74 -19.24 19.41 5.92
N THR A 75 -18.11 20.07 5.70
CA THR A 75 -18.05 21.46 5.22
C THR A 75 -17.97 21.46 3.69
N GLU A 76 -18.82 22.22 3.02
CA GLU A 76 -18.82 22.31 1.55
C GLU A 76 -17.47 22.81 1.01
N GLY A 77 -16.99 22.22 -0.10
CA GLY A 77 -15.72 22.60 -0.70
C GLY A 77 -14.47 22.20 0.09
N GLU A 78 -14.62 21.55 1.25
CA GLU A 78 -13.50 21.20 2.12
C GLU A 78 -13.43 19.70 2.40
N VAL A 79 -12.22 19.24 2.72
CA VAL A 79 -11.94 17.89 3.21
C VAL A 79 -11.00 18.00 4.40
N HIS A 80 -11.38 17.41 5.52
CA HIS A 80 -10.45 17.19 6.64
C HIS A 80 -10.02 15.73 6.62
N LEU A 81 -8.71 15.51 6.49
CA LEU A 81 -8.11 14.18 6.55
C LEU A 81 -7.60 13.93 7.96
N PHE A 82 -7.99 12.79 8.52
CA PHE A 82 -7.53 12.29 9.81
C PHE A 82 -6.84 10.94 9.61
N CYS A 83 -5.95 10.61 10.54
CA CYS A 83 -5.42 9.25 10.66
C CYS A 83 -6.34 8.42 11.55
N ASP A 84 -6.71 7.22 11.09
CA ASP A 84 -7.28 6.18 11.95
C ASP A 84 -6.16 5.64 12.85
N THR A 85 -6.15 6.04 14.12
CA THR A 85 -5.10 5.64 15.07
C THR A 85 -5.15 4.15 15.43
N ASP A 86 -6.28 3.47 15.16
CA ASP A 86 -6.41 2.03 15.41
C ASP A 86 -5.73 1.19 14.31
N ARG A 87 -5.33 1.83 13.21
CA ARG A 87 -4.61 1.24 12.07
C ARG A 87 -3.13 1.61 12.04
N LEU A 88 -2.58 2.05 13.19
CA LEU A 88 -1.15 2.30 13.33
C LEU A 88 -0.37 0.99 13.53
N LEU A 89 0.93 1.06 13.29
CA LEU A 89 1.86 -0.06 13.36
C LEU A 89 2.88 0.18 14.50
N PRO A 90 2.50 0.04 15.78
CA PRO A 90 3.37 0.35 16.92
C PRO A 90 4.69 -0.44 16.94
N GLU A 91 4.77 -1.61 16.29
CA GLU A 91 5.99 -2.42 16.27
C GLU A 91 6.88 -2.10 15.07
N THR A 92 6.30 -2.01 13.86
CA THR A 92 7.04 -1.83 12.57
C THR A 92 7.14 -0.37 12.10
N ASP A 93 6.27 0.52 12.57
CA ASP A 93 6.34 1.97 12.36
C ASP A 93 6.02 2.74 13.66
N PRO A 94 6.84 2.59 14.72
CA PRO A 94 6.53 3.09 16.07
C PRO A 94 6.30 4.60 16.15
N PHE A 95 6.88 5.37 15.23
CA PHE A 95 6.72 6.82 15.14
C PHE A 95 5.65 7.27 14.14
N GLY A 96 4.97 6.32 13.45
CA GLY A 96 3.98 6.60 12.43
C GLY A 96 4.55 7.28 11.17
N ARG A 97 5.87 7.23 10.94
CA ARG A 97 6.53 7.95 9.85
C ARG A 97 6.07 7.42 8.48
N GLN A 98 5.96 6.10 8.34
CA GLN A 98 5.53 5.46 7.10
C GLN A 98 4.04 5.72 6.86
N ILE A 99 3.23 5.70 7.92
CA ILE A 99 1.81 6.08 7.86
C ILE A 99 1.64 7.52 7.38
N VAL A 100 2.39 8.48 7.93
CA VAL A 100 2.37 9.88 7.47
C VAL A 100 2.74 10.01 6.00
N ILE A 101 3.76 9.28 5.53
CA ILE A 101 4.13 9.26 4.11
C ILE A 101 2.97 8.75 3.26
N GLY A 102 2.29 7.68 3.67
CA GLY A 102 1.10 7.16 2.98
C GLY A 102 -0.06 8.16 2.93
N LEU A 103 -0.29 8.93 4.00
CA LEU A 103 -1.27 10.02 4.04
C LEU A 103 -0.88 11.16 3.09
N GLY A 104 0.42 11.46 2.96
CA GLY A 104 0.93 12.38 1.94
C GLY A 104 0.66 11.86 0.52
N CYS A 105 0.88 10.57 0.25
CA CYS A 105 0.53 9.96 -1.02
C CYS A 105 -0.98 10.05 -1.30
N PHE A 106 -1.83 9.84 -0.30
CA PHE A 106 -3.27 10.04 -0.43
C PHE A 106 -3.62 11.45 -0.89
N LEU A 107 -3.01 12.47 -0.27
CA LEU A 107 -3.26 13.88 -0.61
C LEU A 107 -2.82 14.22 -2.04
N GLU A 108 -1.67 13.69 -2.49
CA GLU A 108 -1.19 13.90 -3.86
C GLU A 108 -2.15 13.28 -4.90
N LEU A 109 -2.62 12.05 -4.65
CA LEU A 109 -3.58 11.40 -5.53
C LEU A 109 -4.94 12.11 -5.55
N LEU A 110 -5.39 12.61 -4.40
CA LEU A 110 -6.60 13.41 -4.28
C LEU A 110 -6.49 14.68 -5.14
N LYS A 111 -5.34 15.36 -5.08
CA LYS A 111 -5.08 16.55 -5.89
C LYS A 111 -5.10 16.24 -7.37
N ILE A 112 -4.32 15.25 -7.83
CA ILE A 112 -4.28 14.83 -9.24
C ILE A 112 -5.69 14.47 -9.75
N ALA A 113 -6.49 13.77 -8.95
CA ALA A 113 -7.83 13.39 -9.34
C ALA A 113 -8.82 14.56 -9.40
N ALA A 114 -8.69 15.55 -8.50
CA ALA A 114 -9.56 16.73 -8.48
C ALA A 114 -9.37 17.62 -9.72
N GLU A 115 -8.16 17.65 -10.29
CA GLU A 115 -7.85 18.46 -11.48
C GLU A 115 -8.65 18.02 -12.71
N VAL A 116 -8.94 16.72 -12.84
CA VAL A 116 -9.79 16.16 -13.91
C VAL A 116 -11.20 16.76 -13.89
N ASP A 117 -11.67 17.12 -12.71
CA ASP A 117 -12.99 17.73 -12.49
C ASP A 117 -12.95 19.26 -12.49
N GLY A 118 -11.80 19.86 -12.82
CA GLY A 118 -11.63 21.31 -12.87
C GLY A 118 -11.55 21.96 -11.50
N TYR A 119 -11.03 21.25 -10.49
CA TYR A 119 -10.79 21.78 -9.15
C TYR A 119 -9.30 21.88 -8.86
N ALA A 120 -8.87 23.08 -8.45
CA ALA A 120 -7.58 23.26 -7.80
C ALA A 120 -7.72 22.86 -6.33
N VAL A 121 -6.68 22.20 -5.80
CA VAL A 121 -6.65 21.75 -4.42
C VAL A 121 -5.50 22.41 -3.68
N GLU A 122 -5.83 23.06 -2.56
CA GLU A 122 -4.87 23.57 -1.58
C GLU A 122 -4.87 22.65 -0.37
N VAL A 123 -3.68 22.36 0.16
CA VAL A 123 -3.49 21.45 1.29
C VAL A 123 -2.71 22.17 2.39
N ASP A 124 -3.35 22.35 3.53
CA ASP A 124 -2.70 22.77 4.77
C ASP A 124 -2.41 21.51 5.61
N GLY A 125 -1.14 21.13 5.72
CA GLY A 125 -0.71 20.01 6.55
C GLY A 125 -0.74 20.36 8.04
N PHE A 126 -1.26 19.44 8.86
CA PHE A 126 -1.34 19.55 10.33
C PHE A 126 -1.88 20.92 10.80
N PRO A 127 -3.11 21.30 10.40
CA PRO A 127 -3.66 22.63 10.68
C PRO A 127 -3.85 22.91 12.19
N GLU A 128 -3.89 21.86 13.01
CA GLU A 128 -3.98 21.93 14.48
C GLU A 128 -2.65 21.53 15.16
N GLY A 129 -1.55 21.60 14.41
CA GLY A 129 -0.21 21.21 14.85
C GLY A 129 0.00 19.70 14.91
N THR A 130 1.19 19.29 15.36
CA THR A 130 1.60 17.89 15.52
C THR A 130 1.75 17.53 17.00
N SER A 131 1.90 16.24 17.30
CA SER A 131 2.37 15.73 18.59
C SER A 131 3.82 15.31 18.42
N GLU A 132 4.65 15.52 19.45
CA GLU A 132 6.05 15.07 19.45
C GLU A 132 6.17 13.54 19.58
N GLU A 133 5.14 12.88 20.11
CA GLU A 133 5.20 11.44 20.39
C GLU A 133 4.69 10.58 19.23
N ARG A 134 3.48 10.87 18.72
CA ARG A 134 2.78 10.05 17.72
C ARG A 134 1.58 10.77 17.11
N LEU A 135 1.09 10.28 15.97
CA LEU A 135 -0.20 10.71 15.43
C LEU A 135 -1.34 10.51 16.45
N ASP A 136 -2.22 11.49 16.52
CA ASP A 136 -3.39 11.50 17.40
C ASP A 136 -4.66 11.85 16.61
N LYS A 137 -5.72 12.25 17.32
CA LYS A 137 -7.05 12.49 16.73
C LYS A 137 -7.16 13.80 15.96
N ARG A 138 -6.12 14.63 15.93
CA ARG A 138 -6.12 15.87 15.16
C ARG A 138 -6.08 15.59 13.65
N PRO A 139 -6.60 16.51 12.83
CA PRO A 139 -6.49 16.38 11.38
C PRO A 139 -5.02 16.44 10.94
N VAL A 140 -4.65 15.52 10.04
CA VAL A 140 -3.34 15.53 9.38
C VAL A 140 -3.30 16.51 8.22
N ALA A 141 -4.46 16.85 7.64
CA ALA A 141 -4.57 17.89 6.63
C ALA A 141 -5.97 18.52 6.59
N HIS A 142 -6.01 19.81 6.28
CA HIS A 142 -7.20 20.51 5.80
C HIS A 142 -7.01 20.81 4.31
N VAL A 143 -7.99 20.43 3.50
CA VAL A 143 -7.90 20.49 2.04
C VAL A 143 -9.06 21.33 1.53
N ARG A 144 -8.77 22.32 0.67
CA ARG A 144 -9.77 23.22 0.09
C ARG A 144 -9.83 23.05 -1.42
N PHE A 145 -11.04 22.89 -1.94
CA PHE A 145 -11.33 22.72 -3.35
C PHE A 145 -11.84 24.03 -3.93
N THR A 146 -11.12 24.57 -4.91
CA THR A 146 -11.52 25.78 -5.62
C THR A 146 -11.75 25.46 -7.08
N LYS A 147 -12.96 25.74 -7.59
CA LYS A 147 -13.27 25.55 -9.01
C LYS A 147 -12.39 26.47 -9.85
N LYS A 148 -11.66 25.91 -10.81
CA LYS A 148 -10.73 26.64 -11.67
C LYS A 148 -10.79 26.09 -13.08
N ALA A 149 -11.23 26.95 -14.01
CA ALA A 149 -11.31 26.59 -15.41
C ALA A 149 -9.91 26.44 -16.04
N GLY A 150 -9.78 25.51 -16.98
CA GLY A 150 -8.56 25.35 -17.78
C GLY A 150 -7.37 24.79 -17.00
N ILE A 151 -7.59 24.06 -15.89
CA ILE A 151 -6.51 23.30 -15.26
C ILE A 151 -6.03 22.21 -16.23
N PRO A 152 -4.72 22.16 -16.56
CA PRO A 152 -4.16 21.04 -17.29
C PRO A 152 -4.32 19.76 -16.46
N ILE A 153 -4.83 18.69 -17.08
CA ILE A 153 -4.91 17.38 -16.42
C ILE A 153 -3.49 16.82 -16.27
N ASP A 154 -3.10 16.48 -15.04
CA ASP A 154 -1.83 15.81 -14.80
C ASP A 154 -1.79 14.44 -15.52
N PRO A 155 -0.78 14.17 -16.36
CA PRO A 155 -0.67 12.90 -17.10
C PRO A 155 -0.60 11.66 -16.18
N LEU A 156 -0.20 11.82 -14.90
CA LEU A 156 -0.15 10.74 -13.91
C LEU A 156 -1.54 10.31 -13.44
N PHE A 157 -2.62 11.03 -13.74
CA PHE A 157 -3.97 10.62 -13.39
C PHE A 157 -4.28 9.19 -13.87
N HIS A 158 -3.91 8.86 -15.10
CA HIS A 158 -4.12 7.51 -15.65
C HIS A 158 -3.23 6.44 -15.00
N ALA A 159 -2.17 6.84 -14.30
CA ALA A 159 -1.31 5.91 -13.58
C ALA A 159 -1.92 5.47 -12.23
N ILE A 160 -2.86 6.22 -11.67
CA ILE A 160 -3.46 5.95 -10.35
C ILE A 160 -4.05 4.54 -10.28
N LEU A 161 -4.84 4.14 -11.28
CA LEU A 161 -5.48 2.82 -11.31
C LEU A 161 -4.57 1.72 -11.87
N ARG A 162 -3.44 2.08 -12.49
CA ARG A 162 -2.52 1.13 -13.14
C ARG A 162 -1.34 0.74 -12.24
N ARG A 163 -0.94 1.62 -11.32
CA ARG A 163 0.20 1.36 -10.44
C ARG A 163 -0.13 0.23 -9.45
N ARG A 164 0.92 -0.49 -9.08
CA ARG A 164 0.91 -1.58 -8.11
C ARG A 164 2.29 -1.70 -7.49
N SER A 165 2.37 -2.16 -6.25
CA SER A 165 3.63 -2.65 -5.70
C SER A 165 3.93 -3.98 -6.40
N ASN A 166 5.06 -4.05 -7.11
CA ASN A 166 5.50 -5.30 -7.72
C ASN A 166 6.49 -5.99 -6.80
N GLU A 167 6.06 -7.11 -6.24
CA GLU A 167 6.83 -7.96 -5.32
C GLU A 167 7.46 -9.17 -6.03
N GLU A 168 7.30 -9.28 -7.35
CA GLU A 168 7.94 -10.32 -8.16
C GLU A 168 9.43 -10.01 -8.42
N PRO A 169 10.25 -11.05 -8.66
CA PRO A 169 11.66 -10.85 -9.03
C PRO A 169 11.82 -9.95 -10.27
N TYR A 170 12.70 -8.96 -10.16
CA TYR A 170 13.07 -8.09 -11.27
C TYR A 170 14.18 -8.73 -12.13
N HIS A 171 14.21 -8.38 -13.42
CA HIS A 171 15.29 -8.77 -14.33
C HIS A 171 16.62 -8.15 -13.90
N THR A 172 17.58 -8.97 -13.46
CA THR A 172 18.91 -8.52 -13.01
C THR A 172 19.94 -8.45 -14.14
N ASP A 173 19.63 -9.05 -15.29
CA ASP A 173 20.43 -9.08 -16.51
C ASP A 173 20.17 -7.86 -17.41
N ARG A 174 19.09 -7.11 -17.14
CA ARG A 174 18.71 -5.92 -17.89
C ARG A 174 19.18 -4.64 -17.20
N ALA A 175 20.13 -3.95 -17.83
CA ALA A 175 20.57 -2.64 -17.35
C ALA A 175 19.45 -1.58 -17.48
N VAL A 176 19.32 -0.73 -16.46
CA VAL A 176 18.45 0.45 -16.51
C VAL A 176 19.22 1.58 -17.22
N PRO A 177 18.69 2.19 -18.28
CA PRO A 177 19.36 3.28 -18.97
C PRO A 177 19.63 4.48 -18.04
N ALA A 178 20.82 5.08 -18.13
CA ALA A 178 21.19 6.22 -17.30
C ALA A 178 20.22 7.41 -17.46
N SER A 179 19.69 7.62 -18.66
CA SER A 179 18.69 8.66 -18.94
C SER A 179 17.40 8.47 -18.14
N VAL A 180 16.98 7.22 -17.90
CA VAL A 180 15.79 6.92 -17.07
C VAL A 180 16.08 7.24 -15.62
N LEU A 181 17.25 6.85 -15.11
CA LEU A 181 17.65 7.16 -13.73
C LEU A 181 17.74 8.68 -13.51
N MET A 182 18.34 9.41 -14.46
CA MET A 182 18.43 10.87 -14.42
C MET A 182 17.05 11.52 -14.39
N ALA A 183 16.13 11.08 -15.27
CA ALA A 183 14.77 11.60 -15.30
C ALA A 183 14.06 11.38 -13.96
N LEU A 184 14.14 10.18 -13.39
CA LEU A 184 13.54 9.87 -12.08
C LEU A 184 14.14 10.73 -10.96
N THR A 185 15.46 10.93 -10.96
CA THR A 185 16.10 11.74 -9.92
C THR A 185 15.84 13.24 -10.06
N ALA A 186 15.45 13.71 -11.24
CA ALA A 186 15.12 15.12 -11.48
C ALA A 186 13.72 15.49 -10.95
N GLU A 187 12.86 14.52 -10.65
CA GLU A 187 11.53 14.75 -10.09
C GLU A 187 11.52 15.11 -8.59
N GLY A 188 12.69 15.11 -7.93
CA GLY A 188 12.82 15.59 -6.55
C GLY A 188 12.36 17.04 -6.41
N ARG A 189 11.62 17.34 -5.35
CA ARG A 189 11.06 18.68 -5.07
C ARG A 189 11.66 19.26 -3.78
N ASP A 190 11.42 20.55 -3.52
CA ASP A 190 12.08 21.38 -2.49
C ASP A 190 12.40 20.69 -1.15
N SER A 191 11.52 19.83 -0.62
CA SER A 191 11.67 19.15 0.68
C SER A 191 12.09 17.66 0.59
N VAL A 192 12.22 17.10 -0.62
CA VAL A 192 12.50 15.68 -0.87
C VAL A 192 13.63 15.53 -1.89
N SER A 193 14.75 14.96 -1.45
CA SER A 193 15.84 14.59 -2.35
C SER A 193 15.64 13.18 -2.92
N SER A 194 15.96 13.03 -4.20
CA SER A 194 15.92 11.76 -4.94
C SER A 194 17.33 11.35 -5.35
N GLY A 195 17.62 10.06 -5.27
CA GLY A 195 18.89 9.48 -5.67
C GLY A 195 18.69 8.13 -6.35
N ALA A 196 19.60 7.79 -7.26
CA ALA A 196 19.59 6.51 -7.96
C ALA A 196 21.02 6.02 -8.18
N THR A 197 21.21 4.69 -8.22
CA THR A 197 22.51 4.09 -8.52
C THR A 197 22.33 2.80 -9.32
N ALA A 198 23.15 2.65 -10.35
CA ALA A 198 23.38 1.39 -11.06
C ALA A 198 24.80 0.86 -10.81
N ASN A 199 25.55 1.47 -9.89
CA ASN A 199 26.89 1.02 -9.53
C ASN A 199 26.78 -0.34 -8.81
N PRO A 200 27.44 -1.41 -9.30
CA PRO A 200 27.32 -2.75 -8.71
C PRO A 200 27.70 -2.81 -7.23
N TYR A 201 28.66 -2.00 -6.79
CA TYR A 201 29.08 -1.92 -5.39
C TYR A 201 27.97 -1.34 -4.51
N ASP A 202 27.41 -0.19 -4.90
CA ASP A 202 26.33 0.44 -4.14
C ASP A 202 25.06 -0.41 -4.13
N VAL A 203 24.71 -1.01 -5.28
CA VAL A 203 23.57 -1.93 -5.39
C VAL A 203 23.74 -3.13 -4.46
N SER A 204 24.93 -3.73 -4.43
CA SER A 204 25.23 -4.85 -3.51
C SER A 204 25.13 -4.41 -2.05
N ARG A 205 25.64 -3.22 -1.72
CA ARG A 205 25.60 -2.66 -0.35
C ARG A 205 24.17 -2.37 0.11
N LEU A 206 23.36 -1.75 -0.74
CA LEU A 206 21.94 -1.47 -0.45
C LEU A 206 21.15 -2.76 -0.29
N ARG A 207 21.39 -3.76 -1.15
CA ARG A 207 20.75 -5.08 -1.05
C ARG A 207 21.06 -5.77 0.28
N ASP A 208 22.33 -5.79 0.69
CA ASP A 208 22.74 -6.33 1.98
C ASP A 208 22.06 -5.60 3.14
N LEU A 209 22.05 -4.26 3.11
CA LEU A 209 21.41 -3.45 4.15
C LEU A 209 19.91 -3.73 4.27
N THR A 210 19.18 -3.72 3.16
CA THR A 210 17.74 -4.02 3.13
C THR A 210 17.46 -5.43 3.59
N TRP A 211 18.27 -6.41 3.19
CA TRP A 211 18.09 -7.79 3.61
C TRP A 211 18.34 -7.96 5.11
N ARG A 212 19.40 -7.37 5.67
CA ARG A 212 19.65 -7.42 7.13
C ARG A 212 18.55 -6.72 7.93
N ALA A 213 18.03 -5.60 7.43
CA ALA A 213 16.90 -4.91 8.06
C ALA A 213 15.65 -5.80 8.06
N HIS A 214 15.31 -6.39 6.91
CA HIS A 214 14.20 -7.33 6.79
C HIS A 214 14.37 -8.53 7.73
N VAL A 215 15.54 -9.17 7.74
CA VAL A 215 15.86 -10.29 8.64
C VAL A 215 15.68 -9.85 10.11
N THR A 216 16.14 -8.67 10.49
CA THR A 216 15.96 -8.17 11.87
C THR A 216 14.48 -8.03 12.24
N GLU A 217 13.67 -7.49 11.32
CA GLU A 217 12.23 -7.31 11.52
C GLU A 217 11.48 -8.65 11.63
N VAL A 218 11.73 -9.61 10.73
CA VAL A 218 11.05 -10.91 10.76
C VAL A 218 11.56 -11.84 11.87
N MET A 219 12.82 -11.69 12.29
CA MET A 219 13.40 -12.46 13.40
C MET A 219 13.04 -11.87 14.77
N THR A 220 12.46 -10.67 14.83
CA THR A 220 11.97 -10.06 16.06
C THR A 220 10.50 -10.47 16.27
N PRO A 221 10.15 -11.24 17.32
CA PRO A 221 8.81 -11.85 17.43
C PRO A 221 7.64 -10.86 17.43
N ARG A 222 7.78 -9.72 18.12
CA ARG A 222 6.72 -8.70 18.22
C ARG A 222 6.41 -8.02 16.89
N THR A 223 7.44 -7.66 16.12
CA THR A 223 7.31 -7.02 14.79
C THR A 223 6.83 -8.01 13.73
N ASN A 224 7.32 -9.25 13.78
CA ASN A 224 6.86 -10.30 12.88
C ASN A 224 5.38 -10.61 13.12
N MET A 225 4.96 -10.74 14.39
CA MET A 225 3.57 -10.98 14.75
C MET A 225 2.64 -9.85 14.30
N GLU A 226 3.06 -8.58 14.41
CA GLU A 226 2.29 -7.46 13.86
C GLU A 226 2.05 -7.63 12.35
N SER A 227 3.09 -7.95 11.59
CA SER A 227 2.96 -8.19 10.14
C SER A 227 2.08 -9.41 9.83
N VAL A 228 2.24 -10.51 10.57
CA VAL A 228 1.46 -11.74 10.39
C VAL A 228 -0.02 -11.51 10.66
N ARG A 229 -0.39 -10.69 11.65
CA ARG A 229 -1.81 -10.31 11.92
C ARG A 229 -2.43 -9.53 10.76
N LEU A 230 -1.60 -8.86 9.97
CA LEU A 230 -2.02 -8.07 8.82
C LEU A 230 -1.96 -8.83 7.50
N MET A 231 -1.53 -10.09 7.50
CA MET A 231 -1.64 -10.94 6.33
C MET A 231 -3.10 -11.38 6.11
N ARG A 232 -3.51 -11.41 4.84
CA ARG A 232 -4.76 -12.01 4.33
C ARG A 232 -4.38 -13.26 3.55
N ILE A 233 -4.61 -14.42 4.16
CA ILE A 233 -4.14 -15.69 3.60
C ILE A 233 -5.27 -16.36 2.82
N GLY A 234 -5.11 -16.37 1.50
CA GLY A 234 -6.09 -16.92 0.57
C GLY A 234 -7.23 -15.97 0.21
N GLU A 235 -7.98 -16.36 -0.81
CA GLU A 235 -8.92 -15.48 -1.51
C GLU A 235 -10.13 -15.12 -0.64
N SER A 236 -10.46 -15.99 0.32
CA SER A 236 -11.56 -15.79 1.27
C SER A 236 -11.28 -14.62 2.24
N GLU A 237 -10.05 -14.52 2.76
CA GLU A 237 -9.66 -13.43 3.68
C GLU A 237 -9.46 -12.11 2.93
N ILE A 238 -8.87 -12.18 1.73
CA ILE A 238 -8.67 -11.01 0.85
C ILE A 238 -10.01 -10.37 0.50
N GLU A 239 -11.02 -11.16 0.15
CA GLU A 239 -12.35 -10.65 -0.20
C GLU A 239 -13.09 -10.07 1.01
N ALA A 240 -12.96 -10.68 2.19
CA ALA A 240 -13.66 -10.23 3.40
C ALA A 240 -13.10 -8.92 3.96
N THR A 241 -11.78 -8.75 3.88
CA THR A 241 -11.05 -7.60 4.42
C THR A 241 -9.93 -7.24 3.43
N PRO A 242 -10.21 -6.41 2.40
CA PRO A 242 -9.28 -6.07 1.33
C PRO A 242 -8.24 -5.01 1.73
N ASP A 243 -7.75 -5.11 2.96
CA ASP A 243 -6.61 -4.40 3.53
C ASP A 243 -5.52 -5.41 3.92
N GLY A 244 -4.34 -4.94 4.34
CA GLY A 244 -3.28 -5.87 4.74
C GLY A 244 -2.43 -6.42 3.58
N ILE A 245 -1.53 -7.34 3.92
CA ILE A 245 -0.63 -8.02 2.98
C ILE A 245 -1.37 -9.22 2.39
N ALA A 246 -1.67 -9.16 1.09
CA ALA A 246 -2.34 -10.24 0.40
C ALA A 246 -1.36 -11.40 0.13
N LEU A 247 -1.61 -12.56 0.74
CA LEU A 247 -0.94 -13.81 0.44
C LEU A 247 -1.93 -14.72 -0.30
N GLY A 248 -2.06 -14.46 -1.60
CA GLY A 248 -2.89 -15.26 -2.50
C GLY A 248 -2.25 -16.62 -2.82
N GLY A 249 -3.03 -17.48 -3.47
CA GLY A 249 -2.55 -18.77 -3.98
C GLY A 249 -3.15 -19.98 -3.27
N ALA A 250 -3.60 -20.92 -4.10
CA ALA A 250 -4.25 -22.18 -3.74
C ALA A 250 -3.55 -22.98 -2.63
N PHE A 251 -2.22 -22.98 -2.62
CA PHE A 251 -1.41 -23.72 -1.64
C PHE A 251 -1.52 -23.13 -0.23
N LEU A 252 -1.30 -21.82 -0.09
CA LEU A 252 -1.34 -21.13 1.20
C LEU A 252 -2.76 -21.12 1.77
N GLU A 253 -3.78 -20.93 0.93
CA GLU A 253 -5.18 -20.99 1.36
C GLU A 253 -5.57 -22.39 1.88
N THR A 254 -5.09 -23.45 1.23
CA THR A 254 -5.37 -24.82 1.67
C THR A 254 -4.72 -25.09 3.02
N LEU A 255 -3.45 -24.72 3.21
CA LEU A 255 -2.74 -24.91 4.48
C LEU A 255 -3.37 -24.12 5.63
N ASN A 256 -3.83 -22.89 5.37
CA ASN A 256 -4.55 -22.06 6.34
C ASN A 256 -5.88 -22.73 6.76
N LYS A 257 -6.68 -23.18 5.78
CA LYS A 257 -8.00 -23.79 6.05
C LYS A 257 -7.95 -25.10 6.83
N ILE A 258 -6.89 -25.90 6.66
CA ILE A 258 -6.73 -27.16 7.39
C ILE A 258 -5.98 -26.99 8.73
N GLY A 259 -5.67 -25.75 9.13
CA GLY A 259 -5.01 -25.43 10.40
C GLY A 259 -3.54 -25.85 10.49
N VAL A 260 -2.89 -26.10 9.35
CA VAL A 260 -1.45 -26.43 9.26
C VAL A 260 -0.59 -25.17 9.16
N LEU A 261 -1.19 -24.05 8.75
CA LEU A 261 -0.57 -22.74 8.75
C LEU A 261 -1.31 -21.85 9.75
N THR A 262 -0.84 -21.82 10.99
CA THR A 262 -1.35 -20.88 12.00
C THR A 262 -0.59 -19.56 11.96
N ARG A 263 -1.21 -18.49 12.46
CA ARG A 263 -0.53 -17.19 12.62
C ARG A 263 0.63 -17.31 13.61
N GLU A 264 0.50 -18.14 14.64
CA GLU A 264 1.57 -18.44 15.57
C GLU A 264 2.75 -19.14 14.88
N GLU A 265 2.50 -20.10 13.98
CA GLU A 265 3.57 -20.76 13.21
C GLU A 265 4.23 -19.83 12.20
N LEU A 266 3.49 -18.89 11.60
CA LEU A 266 4.05 -17.84 10.74
C LEU A 266 4.90 -16.83 11.52
N ALA A 267 4.57 -16.61 12.79
CA ALA A 267 5.24 -15.64 13.64
C ALA A 267 6.53 -16.17 14.32
N ASN A 268 6.68 -17.49 14.45
CA ASN A 268 7.78 -18.19 15.14
C ASN A 268 8.90 -18.64 14.17
#